data_AF-A0A1H6VNV0-F1
#
_entry.id   AF-A0A1H6VNV0-F1
#
_cell.length_a   1.000
_cell.length_b   1.000
_cell.length_c   1.000
_cell.angle_alpha   90.00
_cell.angle_beta   90.00
_cell.angle_gamma   90.00
#
_symmetry.space_group_name_H-M   'P 1'
#
loop_
_entity.id
_entity.type
_entity.pdbx_description
1 polymer ?
#
loop_
_entity_poly.entity_id
_entity_poly.type
_entity_poly.pdbx_seq_one_letter_code
_entity_poly.pdbx_strand_id
1 'polypeptide(L)'
;MDIVTATAMRDGFRPHVFSSGEPIARGSELRFDARTEVKRPFEVFWQIVNTGEAARVARDLRGGFDAGDVTPGVLSRYEGAEYPGTHSIECLIVKDGLLVARSGSFLVTIV
;
A
#
# COMPACT_ATOMS: atom_id res chain seq x y z
N MET A 1 -0.58 -11.67 -9.40
CA MET A 1 -0.84 -10.23 -9.21
C MET A 1 -0.01 -9.87 -8.02
N ASP A 2 0.74 -8.79 -8.13
CA ASP A 2 1.81 -8.48 -7.20
C ASP A 2 1.97 -6.96 -7.12
N ILE A 3 2.46 -6.47 -5.97
CA ILE A 3 3.03 -5.12 -5.90
C ILE A 3 4.40 -5.20 -6.57
N VAL A 4 4.54 -4.54 -7.72
CA VAL A 4 5.74 -4.64 -8.56
C VAL A 4 6.80 -3.62 -8.16
N THR A 5 6.37 -2.47 -7.63
CA THR A 5 7.26 -1.39 -7.19
C THR A 5 6.69 -0.73 -5.95
N ALA A 6 7.54 -0.48 -4.97
CA ALA A 6 7.27 0.41 -3.84
C ALA A 6 8.33 1.51 -3.83
N THR A 7 7.92 2.78 -3.87
CA THR A 7 8.83 3.93 -3.93
C THR A 7 8.62 4.82 -2.71
N ALA A 8 9.70 5.21 -2.05
CA ALA A 8 9.69 6.18 -0.97
C ALA A 8 10.29 7.51 -1.44
N MET A 9 9.59 8.61 -1.12
CA MET A 9 9.93 9.98 -1.49
C MET A 9 10.02 10.83 -0.23
N ARG A 10 11.03 11.68 -0.12
CA ARG A 10 11.21 12.58 1.01
C ARG A 10 11.89 13.87 0.55
N ASP A 11 11.40 15.01 1.01
CA ASP A 11 11.93 16.31 0.64
C ASP A 11 13.45 16.42 0.87
N GLY A 12 14.15 16.87 -0.17
CA GLY A 12 15.61 16.97 -0.18
C GLY A 12 16.37 15.66 -0.41
N PHE A 13 15.66 14.53 -0.60
CA PHE A 13 16.23 13.23 -0.92
C PHE A 13 15.75 12.75 -2.30
N ARG A 14 16.56 11.91 -2.95
CA ARG A 14 16.13 11.26 -4.19
C ARG A 14 15.11 10.17 -3.86
N PRO A 15 14.01 10.06 -4.62
CA PRO A 15 13.13 8.90 -4.54
C PRO A 15 13.91 7.61 -4.71
N HIS A 16 13.57 6.59 -3.94
CA HIS A 16 14.19 5.27 -4.05
C HIS A 16 13.14 4.17 -3.96
N VAL A 17 13.41 3.07 -4.65
CA VAL A 17 12.61 1.84 -4.55
C VAL A 17 13.06 1.09 -3.31
N PHE A 18 12.10 0.53 -2.57
CA PHE A 18 12.37 -0.24 -1.36
C PHE A 18 11.67 -1.60 -1.39
N SER A 19 12.20 -2.54 -0.62
CA SER A 19 11.66 -3.89 -0.50
C SER A 19 10.71 -4.01 0.69
N SER A 20 9.85 -5.03 0.67
CA SER A 20 8.95 -5.33 1.80
C SER A 20 9.75 -5.59 3.07
N GLY A 21 9.42 -4.87 4.15
CA GLY A 21 10.08 -4.95 5.46
C GLY A 21 11.40 -4.15 5.56
N GLU A 22 11.80 -3.47 4.49
CA GLU A 22 12.92 -2.53 4.54
C GLU A 22 12.55 -1.33 5.44
N PRO A 23 13.46 -0.86 6.30
CA PRO A 23 13.22 0.31 7.14
C PRO A 23 13.08 1.59 6.30
N ILE A 24 11.98 2.32 6.53
CA ILE A 24 11.66 3.57 5.87
C ILE A 24 11.63 4.69 6.89
N ALA A 25 12.29 5.80 6.56
CA ALA A 25 12.32 6.95 7.45
C ALA A 25 10.92 7.58 7.57
N ARG A 26 10.54 7.90 8.80
CA ARG A 26 9.33 8.67 9.10
C ARG A 26 9.24 9.96 8.28
N GLY A 27 8.02 10.31 7.87
CA GLY A 27 7.72 11.50 7.07
C GLY A 27 7.99 11.34 5.58
N SER A 28 8.25 10.11 5.12
CA SER A 28 8.31 9.80 3.69
C SER A 28 6.91 9.64 3.10
N GLU A 29 6.75 10.06 1.85
CA GLU A 29 5.60 9.71 1.02
C GLU A 29 5.89 8.39 0.30
N LEU A 30 4.93 7.47 0.34
CA LEU A 30 5.07 6.13 -0.23
C LEU A 30 4.13 5.99 -1.42
N ARG A 31 4.62 5.36 -2.48
CA ARG A 31 3.82 4.96 -3.64
C ARG A 31 4.00 3.46 -3.88
N PHE A 32 2.88 2.76 -3.98
CA PHE A 32 2.82 1.34 -4.32
C PHE A 32 2.17 1.17 -5.68
N ASP A 33 2.82 0.46 -6.58
CA ASP A 33 2.30 0.13 -7.91
C ASP A 33 2.10 -1.38 -8.00
N ALA A 34 0.88 -1.80 -8.33
CA ALA A 34 0.50 -3.20 -8.50
C ALA A 34 0.22 -3.54 -9.96
N ARG A 35 0.33 -4.82 -10.30
CA ARG A 35 0.01 -5.35 -11.63
C ARG A 35 -0.87 -6.59 -11.54
N THR A 36 -1.92 -6.62 -12.36
CA THR A 36 -2.82 -7.77 -12.49
C THR A 36 -3.01 -8.17 -13.95
N GLU A 37 -3.20 -9.47 -14.19
CA GLU A 37 -3.56 -10.03 -15.49
C GLU A 37 -5.09 -10.24 -15.63
N VAL A 38 -5.84 -9.95 -14.57
CA VAL A 38 -7.30 -10.06 -14.58
C VAL A 38 -7.87 -9.09 -15.61
N LYS A 39 -8.71 -9.59 -16.51
CA LYS A 39 -9.36 -8.78 -17.54
C LYS A 39 -10.50 -7.96 -16.94
N ARG A 40 -10.54 -6.68 -17.30
CA ARG A 40 -11.63 -5.75 -16.97
C ARG A 40 -12.99 -6.25 -17.51
N PRO A 41 -14.11 -5.82 -16.91
CA PRO A 41 -14.19 -4.95 -15.73
C PRO A 41 -13.82 -5.68 -14.43
N PHE A 42 -13.26 -4.93 -13.50
CA PHE A 42 -12.98 -5.33 -12.11
C PHE A 42 -12.85 -4.08 -11.25
N GLU A 43 -13.00 -4.24 -9.94
CA GLU A 43 -12.80 -3.23 -8.92
C GLU A 43 -11.47 -3.48 -8.21
N VAL A 44 -10.87 -2.41 -7.68
CA VAL A 44 -9.59 -2.45 -6.99
C VAL A 44 -9.81 -2.00 -5.56
N PHE A 45 -9.28 -2.76 -4.62
CA PHE A 45 -9.28 -2.39 -3.21
C PHE A 45 -7.86 -2.48 -2.65
N TRP A 46 -7.55 -1.62 -1.71
CA TRP A 46 -6.31 -1.62 -0.95
C TRP A 46 -6.62 -1.86 0.51
N GLN A 47 -6.03 -2.88 1.11
CA GLN A 47 -6.09 -3.09 2.54
C GLN A 47 -4.84 -2.50 3.17
N ILE A 48 -5.02 -1.47 4.00
CA ILE A 48 -3.95 -0.84 4.77
C ILE A 48 -4.16 -1.19 6.23
N VAL A 49 -3.16 -1.81 6.85
CA VAL A 49 -3.17 -2.16 8.27
C VAL A 49 -2.12 -1.33 8.98
N ASN A 50 -2.58 -0.39 9.79
CA ASN A 50 -1.72 0.35 10.70
C ASN A 50 -1.72 -0.33 12.07
N THR A 51 -0.53 -0.60 12.60
CA THR A 51 -0.34 -1.21 13.92
C THR A 51 0.55 -0.35 14.80
N GLY A 52 0.68 -0.73 16.06
CA GLY A 52 1.57 -0.07 17.01
C GLY A 52 0.93 1.08 17.81
N GLU A 53 1.65 1.47 18.85
CA GLU A 53 1.17 2.43 19.84
C GLU A 53 1.00 3.84 19.25
N ALA A 54 1.88 4.25 18.34
CA ALA A 54 1.81 5.56 17.69
C ALA A 54 0.49 5.74 16.90
N ALA A 55 0.12 4.75 16.08
CA ALA A 55 -1.14 4.75 15.34
C ALA A 55 -2.35 4.68 16.29
N ARG A 56 -2.26 3.92 17.39
CA ARG A 56 -3.31 3.84 18.42
C ARG A 56 -3.57 5.19 19.09
N VAL A 57 -2.51 5.89 19.51
CA VAL A 57 -2.61 7.22 20.13
C VAL A 57 -3.17 8.25 19.16
N ALA A 58 -2.78 8.17 17.89
CA ALA A 58 -3.32 9.01 16.81
C ALA A 58 -4.77 8.65 16.40
N ARG A 59 -5.34 7.55 16.94
CA ARG A 59 -6.64 6.98 16.56
C ARG A 59 -6.72 6.59 15.07
N ASP A 60 -5.59 6.19 14.51
CA ASP A 60 -5.44 5.83 13.10
C ASP A 60 -4.92 4.39 12.93
N LEU A 61 -5.42 3.49 13.78
CA LEU A 61 -5.35 2.06 13.50
C LEU A 61 -6.25 1.76 12.31
N ARG A 62 -5.69 1.13 11.28
CA ARG A 62 -6.37 0.79 10.04
C ARG A 62 -6.42 -0.72 9.86
N GLY A 63 -7.26 -1.16 8.93
CA GLY A 63 -7.45 -2.58 8.59
C GLY A 63 -8.61 -2.84 7.64
N GLY A 64 -9.41 -1.79 7.36
CA GLY A 64 -10.44 -1.80 6.32
C GLY A 64 -9.88 -1.76 4.91
N PHE A 65 -10.79 -1.71 3.94
CA PHE A 65 -10.50 -1.70 2.52
C PHE A 65 -10.83 -0.34 1.93
N ASP A 66 -9.86 0.28 1.29
CA ASP A 66 -10.01 1.53 0.57
C ASP A 66 -10.19 1.22 -0.92
N ALA A 67 -11.22 1.80 -1.55
CA ALA A 67 -11.38 1.70 -3.00
C ALA A 67 -10.20 2.38 -3.71
N GLY A 68 -9.62 1.69 -4.68
CA GLY A 68 -8.58 2.24 -5.55
C GLY A 68 -9.17 2.82 -6.83
N ASP A 69 -8.54 3.87 -7.34
CA ASP A 69 -8.89 4.41 -8.65
C ASP A 69 -8.50 3.43 -9.75
N VAL A 70 -9.48 3.04 -10.58
CA VAL A 70 -9.26 2.10 -11.67
C VAL A 70 -8.94 2.83 -12.97
N THR A 71 -7.94 3.71 -12.98
CA THR A 71 -7.46 4.35 -14.22
C THR A 71 -6.91 3.27 -15.17
N PRO A 72 -7.09 3.36 -16.50
CA PRO A 72 -6.59 2.35 -17.43
C PRO A 72 -5.07 2.15 -17.28
N GLY A 73 -4.66 0.95 -16.83
CA GLY A 73 -3.27 0.51 -16.81
C GLY A 73 -2.45 0.83 -15.56
N VAL A 74 -3.00 1.55 -14.57
CA VAL A 74 -2.23 1.97 -13.38
C VAL A 74 -3.00 1.61 -12.12
N LEU A 75 -2.48 0.65 -11.34
CA LEU A 75 -2.99 0.31 -10.01
C LEU A 75 -2.03 0.89 -8.98
N SER A 76 -2.24 2.14 -8.58
CA SER A 76 -1.34 2.82 -7.65
C SER A 76 -2.04 3.19 -6.36
N ARG A 77 -1.27 3.23 -5.27
CA ARG A 77 -1.70 3.75 -3.98
C ARG A 77 -0.62 4.63 -3.37
N TYR A 78 -1.05 5.76 -2.81
CA TYR A 78 -0.19 6.68 -2.07
C TYR A 78 -0.50 6.59 -0.58
N GLU A 79 0.52 6.57 0.26
CA GLU A 79 0.42 6.52 1.72
C GLU A 79 1.51 7.37 2.38
N GLY A 80 1.28 7.81 3.62
CA GLY A 80 2.27 8.52 4.42
C GLY A 80 2.95 7.62 5.44
N ALA A 81 4.27 7.75 5.59
CA ALA A 81 5.05 7.04 6.61
C ALA A 81 5.07 7.78 7.96
N GLU A 82 3.92 7.93 8.61
CA GLU A 82 3.79 8.83 9.77
C GLU A 82 4.04 8.18 11.13
N TYR A 83 3.72 6.89 11.26
CA TYR A 83 3.71 6.18 12.53
C TYR A 83 4.85 5.16 12.58
N PRO A 84 5.78 5.24 13.55
CA PRO A 84 6.78 4.20 13.74
C PRO A 84 6.13 2.86 14.06
N GLY A 85 6.61 1.79 13.43
CA GLY A 85 6.02 0.47 13.57
C GLY A 85 6.15 -0.39 12.31
N THR A 86 5.50 -1.55 12.32
CA THR A 86 5.38 -2.41 11.14
C THR A 86 3.93 -2.44 10.69
N HIS A 87 3.72 -2.00 9.46
CA HIS A 87 2.43 -1.86 8.81
C HIS A 87 2.37 -2.82 7.63
N SER A 88 1.18 -3.02 7.07
CA SER A 88 1.06 -3.78 5.84
C SER A 88 0.13 -3.11 4.85
N ILE A 89 0.46 -3.25 3.58
CA ILE A 89 -0.41 -2.90 2.47
C ILE A 89 -0.62 -4.11 1.57
N GLU A 90 -1.84 -4.30 1.10
CA GLU A 90 -2.19 -5.35 0.15
C GLU A 90 -3.17 -4.82 -0.90
N CYS A 91 -2.97 -5.18 -2.17
CA CYS A 91 -3.86 -4.84 -3.27
C CYS A 91 -4.73 -6.04 -3.64
N LEU A 92 -6.02 -5.79 -3.84
CA LEU A 92 -7.08 -6.78 -4.04
C LEU A 92 -7.87 -6.43 -5.29
N ILE A 93 -8.21 -7.43 -6.08
CA ILE A 93 -9.05 -7.29 -7.27
C ILE A 93 -10.33 -8.06 -7.07
N VAL A 94 -11.44 -7.34 -7.17
CA VAL A 94 -12.80 -7.88 -7.04
C VAL A 94 -13.48 -7.84 -8.40
N LYS A 95 -14.10 -8.95 -8.79
CA LYS A 95 -14.85 -9.05 -10.03
C LYS A 95 -16.16 -9.77 -9.77
N ASP A 96 -17.26 -9.16 -10.20
CA ASP A 96 -18.62 -9.66 -9.97
C ASP A 96 -18.89 -9.97 -8.48
N GLY A 97 -18.36 -9.12 -7.59
CA GLY A 97 -18.47 -9.27 -6.14
C GLY A 97 -17.54 -10.33 -5.51
N LEU A 98 -16.69 -10.99 -6.28
CA LEU A 98 -15.78 -12.03 -5.81
C LEU A 98 -14.32 -11.55 -5.83
N LEU A 99 -13.56 -11.89 -4.78
CA LEU A 99 -12.11 -11.67 -4.78
C LEU A 99 -11.44 -12.65 -5.75
N VAL A 100 -10.85 -12.12 -6.83
CA VAL A 100 -10.25 -12.93 -7.90
C VAL A 100 -8.72 -12.85 -7.96
N ALA A 101 -8.12 -11.83 -7.34
CA ALA A 101 -6.66 -11.74 -7.18
C ALA A 101 -6.29 -10.90 -5.96
N ARG A 102 -5.12 -11.18 -5.38
CA ARG A 102 -4.51 -10.41 -4.29
C ARG A 102 -3.00 -10.39 -4.43
N SER A 103 -2.34 -9.33 -3.98
CA SER A 103 -0.88 -9.18 -4.05
C SER A 103 -0.11 -9.92 -2.96
N GLY A 104 -0.77 -10.34 -1.89
CA GLY A 104 -0.10 -10.65 -0.64
C GLY A 104 0.31 -9.38 0.11
N SER A 105 0.62 -9.54 1.40
CA SER A 105 0.99 -8.43 2.28
C SER A 105 2.41 -7.94 1.97
N PHE A 106 2.52 -6.65 1.67
CA PHE A 106 3.79 -5.93 1.62
C PHE A 106 3.99 -5.20 2.94
N LEU A 107 5.07 -5.54 3.65
CA LEU A 107 5.38 -4.95 4.95
C LEU A 107 6.06 -3.59 4.78
N VAL A 108 5.62 -2.63 5.58
CA VAL A 108 6.17 -1.27 5.62
C VAL A 108 6.65 -1.03 7.04
N THR A 109 7.97 -1.02 7.24
CA THR A 109 8.59 -0.79 8.54
C THR A 109 9.02 0.67 8.63
N ILE A 110 8.41 1.45 9.52
CA ILE A 110 8.68 2.88 9.67
C ILE A 110 9.57 3.10 10.90
N VAL A 111 10.69 3.81 10.71
CA VAL A 111 11.71 4.12 11.73
C VAL A 111 11.98 5.61 11.86
#